data_AF-M4DJH1-F1
#
_entry.id   AF-M4DJH1-F1
#
_cell.length_a   1.000
_cell.length_b   1.000
_cell.length_c   1.000
_cell.angle_alpha   90.00
_cell.angle_beta   90.00
_cell.angle_gamma   90.00
#
_symmetry.space_group_name_H-M   'P 1'
#
loop_
_entity.id
_entity.type
_entity.pdbx_description
1 polymer ?
#
loop_
_entity_poly.entity_id
_entity_poly.type
_entity_poly.pdbx_seq_one_letter_code
_entity_poly.pdbx_strand_id
1 'polypeptide(L)'
;MLCIRRFCFVMSLMIVVSAAQLTDLEHALNCFIDVYHNYSNTISNLIDPQGIEKLCSDLDVSRTDIRFLMLAWTMKAEKQGYITHEEWTRGLKALRADTIDELKKALPQLEKEVRTPSNFADFYAYACRYSLTEERQESIDIETICQLLGIVLGSTFRPQVNYFVEYLKIQNDYKVINMDQWMGFYRFCNEISFPEMTEYNPGLAWPCFSTIFGHSSPRQLDGAGQTDVGFNHIFHHGSVSSRAVDEQDLEGIVDVFHRYSNTASNLIDPEGIELLCSDLDVSRTDIRFLMLAWKMKAEKQGYFTQEEWTRGLVALGVVTLDKLKKALPELEKEVRKQSNFADFYAYAFTYSLTEEEQKSIDIETISQLLDTVMGSTFRPQVDSFVDYLKQIQNDYKVINMDQWMGFYRFCNEVRRPSNFADFYAYAFTYSLTEEEQKSVDIETICQLLDIVMGSTFRPQVDYFLDYLKIQNDYKVIYMDQWMGFYRFCNEISFPDMSEYNPGLAWPLLLNNFVEWIREKQA
;
A
#
# COMPACT_ATOMS: atom_id res chain seq x y z
N MET A 1 48.92 -44.72 -17.09
CA MET A 1 49.66 -43.93 -16.07
C MET A 1 49.85 -42.43 -16.40
N LEU A 2 49.39 -41.90 -17.55
CA LEU A 2 49.40 -40.44 -17.80
C LEU A 2 48.11 -39.70 -17.38
N CYS A 3 46.95 -40.39 -17.26
CA CYS A 3 45.71 -39.74 -16.85
C CYS A 3 45.65 -39.42 -15.34
N ILE A 4 46.29 -40.22 -14.49
CA ILE A 4 46.29 -40.00 -13.02
C ILE A 4 47.16 -38.78 -12.65
N ARG A 5 48.24 -38.52 -13.39
CA ARG A 5 49.05 -37.31 -13.18
C ARG A 5 48.38 -36.01 -13.67
N ARG A 6 47.51 -36.06 -14.68
CA ARG A 6 46.69 -34.91 -15.09
C ARG A 6 45.53 -34.64 -14.14
N PHE A 7 44.94 -35.69 -13.58
CA PHE A 7 43.85 -35.55 -12.60
C PHE A 7 44.35 -34.97 -11.27
N CYS A 8 45.53 -35.38 -10.79
CA CYS A 8 46.14 -34.79 -9.59
C CYS A 8 46.61 -33.34 -9.79
N PHE A 9 47.07 -32.96 -10.99
CA PHE A 9 47.49 -31.57 -11.25
C PHE A 9 46.32 -30.59 -11.37
N VAL A 10 45.18 -31.05 -11.92
CA VAL A 10 43.94 -30.23 -12.01
C VAL A 10 43.23 -30.15 -10.66
N MET A 11 43.24 -31.22 -9.84
CA MET A 11 42.76 -31.16 -8.45
C MET A 11 43.62 -30.25 -7.57
N SER A 12 44.95 -30.26 -7.71
CA SER A 12 45.82 -29.33 -6.99
C SER A 12 45.65 -27.87 -7.45
N LEU A 13 45.32 -27.62 -8.73
CA LEU A 13 44.99 -26.27 -9.19
C LEU A 13 43.60 -25.80 -8.70
N MET A 14 42.60 -26.67 -8.66
CA MET A 14 41.26 -26.32 -8.14
C MET A 14 41.27 -26.07 -6.63
N ILE A 15 42.09 -26.80 -5.86
CA ILE A 15 42.28 -26.57 -4.42
C ILE A 15 43.03 -25.25 -4.16
N VAL A 16 43.97 -24.85 -5.03
CA VAL A 16 44.68 -23.56 -4.89
C VAL A 16 43.77 -22.38 -5.28
N VAL A 17 42.87 -22.54 -6.26
CA VAL A 17 41.90 -21.49 -6.65
C VAL A 17 40.78 -21.33 -5.62
N SER A 18 40.33 -22.41 -4.97
CA SER A 18 39.36 -22.32 -3.85
C SER A 18 40.02 -21.83 -2.56
N ALA A 19 41.28 -22.17 -2.32
CA ALA A 19 42.02 -21.68 -1.16
C ALA A 19 42.27 -20.17 -1.25
N ALA A 20 42.58 -19.62 -2.45
CA ALA A 20 42.74 -18.17 -2.63
C ALA A 20 41.44 -17.39 -2.34
N GLN A 21 40.29 -17.92 -2.80
CA GLN A 21 38.98 -17.32 -2.52
C GLN A 21 38.55 -17.48 -1.06
N LEU A 22 38.89 -18.59 -0.40
CA LEU A 22 38.68 -18.76 1.04
C LEU A 22 39.60 -17.86 1.86
N THR A 23 40.87 -17.70 1.49
CA THR A 23 41.81 -16.82 2.20
C THR A 23 41.44 -15.35 2.04
N ASP A 24 40.92 -14.94 0.88
CA ASP A 24 40.42 -13.58 0.67
C ASP A 24 39.12 -13.33 1.47
N LEU A 25 38.24 -14.33 1.57
CA LEU A 25 37.04 -14.26 2.42
C LEU A 25 37.37 -14.28 3.92
N GLU A 26 38.34 -15.11 4.34
CA GLU A 26 38.83 -15.18 5.72
C GLU A 26 39.58 -13.90 6.10
N HIS A 27 40.36 -13.33 5.17
CA HIS A 27 41.03 -12.04 5.38
C HIS A 27 40.02 -10.90 5.50
N ALA A 28 39.03 -10.80 4.60
CA ALA A 28 37.95 -9.82 4.70
C ALA A 28 37.13 -10.00 5.99
N LEU A 29 36.82 -11.24 6.38
CA LEU A 29 36.13 -11.54 7.64
C LEU A 29 36.94 -11.12 8.88
N ASN A 30 38.25 -11.37 8.87
CA ASN A 30 39.16 -10.95 9.93
C ASN A 30 39.30 -9.42 9.99
N CYS A 31 39.29 -8.72 8.84
CA CYS A 31 39.28 -7.25 8.82
C CYS A 31 38.01 -6.68 9.44
N PHE A 32 36.83 -7.25 9.18
CA PHE A 32 35.58 -6.81 9.82
C PHE A 32 35.61 -6.97 11.35
N ILE A 33 36.16 -8.10 11.81
CA ILE A 33 36.33 -8.42 13.24
C ILE A 33 37.31 -7.45 13.89
N ASP A 34 38.45 -7.18 13.25
CA ASP A 34 39.48 -6.28 13.77
C ASP A 34 38.98 -4.83 13.89
N VAL A 35 38.23 -4.36 12.89
CA VAL A 35 37.60 -3.03 12.95
C VAL A 35 36.51 -2.99 14.02
N TYR A 36 35.68 -4.04 14.14
CA TYR A 36 34.67 -4.12 15.20
C TYR A 36 35.28 -4.03 16.60
N HIS A 37 36.39 -4.74 16.84
CA HIS A 37 37.07 -4.72 18.13
C HIS A 37 37.67 -3.37 18.53
N ASN A 38 37.91 -2.46 17.57
CA ASN A 38 38.34 -1.10 17.87
C ASN A 38 37.25 -0.25 18.54
N TYR A 39 35.97 -0.63 18.40
CA TYR A 39 34.81 0.08 18.93
C TYR A 39 34.00 -0.74 19.93
N SER A 40 34.13 -2.07 19.92
CA SER A 40 33.43 -2.94 20.86
C SER A 40 33.97 -2.80 22.27
N ASN A 41 33.07 -2.82 23.25
CA ASN A 41 33.44 -2.92 24.65
C ASN A 41 33.89 -4.36 24.97
N THR A 42 35.04 -4.50 25.63
CA THR A 42 35.67 -5.79 25.94
C THR A 42 34.85 -6.67 26.89
N ILE A 43 33.90 -6.09 27.63
CA ILE A 43 33.05 -6.79 28.59
C ILE A 43 31.72 -7.21 27.95
N SER A 44 31.04 -6.30 27.26
CA SER A 44 29.74 -6.60 26.64
C SER A 44 29.87 -7.29 25.28
N ASN A 45 31.04 -7.20 24.64
CA ASN A 45 31.29 -7.62 23.26
C ASN A 45 30.34 -6.94 22.24
N LEU A 46 29.80 -5.78 22.61
CA LEU A 46 28.93 -4.92 21.80
C LEU A 46 29.61 -3.57 21.58
N ILE A 47 29.36 -2.95 20.44
CA ILE A 47 29.62 -1.51 20.30
C ILE A 47 28.53 -0.81 21.11
N ASP A 48 28.91 -0.29 22.27
CA ASP A 48 28.01 0.41 23.20
C ASP A 48 27.99 1.92 22.88
N PRO A 49 27.27 2.77 23.65
CA PRO A 49 27.21 4.21 23.37
C PRO A 49 28.58 4.92 23.34
N GLN A 50 29.60 4.41 24.04
CA GLN A 50 30.96 4.96 23.99
C GLN A 50 31.66 4.52 22.70
N GLY A 51 31.49 3.26 22.29
CA GLY A 51 31.94 2.74 21.01
C GLY A 51 31.34 3.51 19.83
N ILE A 52 30.04 3.81 19.90
CA ILE A 52 29.33 4.62 18.90
C ILE A 52 29.87 6.05 18.86
N GLU A 53 30.17 6.67 19.99
CA GLU A 53 30.77 8.01 20.03
C GLU A 53 32.11 8.05 19.29
N LYS A 54 32.96 7.06 19.55
CA LYS A 54 34.25 6.93 18.88
C LYS A 54 34.07 6.70 17.38
N LEU A 55 33.14 5.84 16.98
CA LEU A 55 32.81 5.59 15.58
C LEU A 55 32.32 6.85 14.87
N CYS A 56 31.41 7.61 15.49
CA CYS A 56 30.93 8.89 14.95
C CYS A 56 32.07 9.90 14.76
N SER A 57 33.00 9.97 15.72
CA SER A 57 34.19 10.81 15.62
C SER A 57 35.07 10.42 14.42
N ASP A 58 35.32 9.12 14.23
CA ASP A 58 36.16 8.63 13.13
C ASP A 58 35.49 8.81 11.75
N LEU A 59 34.16 8.68 11.70
CA LEU A 59 33.37 8.94 10.49
C LEU A 59 33.21 10.43 10.17
N ASP A 60 33.54 11.34 11.10
CA ASP A 60 33.30 12.79 11.00
C ASP A 60 31.81 13.12 10.83
N VAL A 61 30.99 12.49 11.68
CA VAL A 61 29.54 12.57 11.66
C VAL A 61 29.01 12.86 13.07
N SER A 62 28.00 13.71 13.19
CA SER A 62 27.34 13.95 14.48
C SER A 62 26.56 12.71 14.94
N ARG A 63 26.45 12.50 16.26
CA ARG A 63 25.57 11.47 16.86
C ARG A 63 24.10 11.60 16.46
N THR A 64 23.67 12.81 16.11
CA THR A 64 22.30 13.14 15.71
C THR A 64 22.12 13.18 14.20
N ASP A 65 23.15 12.83 13.44
CA ASP A 65 23.09 12.83 11.98
C ASP A 65 22.22 11.66 11.48
N ILE A 66 21.33 11.96 10.53
CA ILE A 66 20.48 10.96 9.89
C ILE A 66 21.28 9.81 9.26
N ARG A 67 22.51 10.07 8.81
CA ARG A 67 23.37 9.05 8.19
C ARG A 67 23.72 7.92 9.15
N PHE A 68 23.77 8.17 10.45
CA PHE A 68 23.97 7.12 11.44
C PHE A 68 22.72 6.22 11.56
N LEU A 69 21.53 6.82 11.50
CA LEU A 69 20.28 6.07 11.47
C LEU A 69 20.14 5.25 10.18
N MET A 70 20.58 5.79 9.03
CA MET A 70 20.65 5.06 7.76
C MET A 70 21.64 3.89 7.81
N LEU A 71 22.77 4.07 8.50
CA LEU A 71 23.73 3.01 8.73
C LEU A 71 23.12 1.89 9.60
N ALA A 72 22.43 2.26 10.69
CA ALA A 72 21.72 1.31 11.55
C ALA A 72 20.66 0.51 10.76
N TRP A 73 19.91 1.19 9.88
CA TRP A 73 18.95 0.54 8.97
C TRP A 73 19.62 -0.48 8.05
N THR A 74 20.76 -0.12 7.46
CA THR A 74 21.53 -1.01 6.57
C THR A 74 22.07 -2.25 7.31
N MET A 75 22.49 -2.05 8.57
CA MET A 75 22.93 -3.13 9.46
C MET A 75 21.77 -4.01 9.96
N LYS A 76 20.52 -3.52 9.81
CA LYS A 76 19.32 -4.03 10.46
C LYS A 76 19.50 -4.10 11.98
N ALA A 77 20.02 -3.03 12.57
CA ALA A 77 20.26 -2.96 14.00
C ALA A 77 18.94 -3.00 14.77
N GLU A 78 18.84 -3.86 15.79
CA GLU A 78 17.60 -4.06 16.53
C GLU A 78 17.43 -3.07 17.68
N LYS A 79 18.54 -2.66 18.31
CA LYS A 79 18.52 -1.83 19.52
C LYS A 79 19.28 -0.52 19.34
N GLN A 80 18.64 0.60 19.68
CA GLN A 80 19.31 1.90 19.67
C GLN A 80 20.47 1.94 20.64
N GLY A 81 21.60 2.49 20.17
CA GLY A 81 22.79 2.70 20.99
C GLY A 81 23.67 1.46 21.19
N TYR A 82 23.30 0.32 20.57
CA TYR A 82 24.09 -0.90 20.61
C TYR A 82 24.20 -1.51 19.21
N ILE A 83 25.37 -2.01 18.85
CA ILE A 83 25.58 -2.76 17.61
C ILE A 83 26.31 -4.06 17.94
N THR A 84 25.73 -5.17 17.52
CA THR A 84 26.30 -6.52 17.62
C THR A 84 27.30 -6.78 16.49
N HIS A 85 28.14 -7.79 16.67
CA HIS A 85 29.10 -8.21 15.65
C HIS A 85 28.41 -8.66 14.35
N GLU A 86 27.26 -9.34 14.46
CA GLU A 86 26.49 -9.80 13.30
C GLU A 86 25.88 -8.64 12.52
N GLU A 87 25.28 -7.67 13.20
CA GLU A 87 24.73 -6.46 12.58
C GLU A 87 25.83 -5.65 11.89
N TRP A 88 26.97 -5.48 12.55
CA TRP A 88 28.14 -4.80 11.99
C TRP A 88 28.64 -5.46 10.70
N THR A 89 28.88 -6.77 10.76
CA THR A 89 29.38 -7.55 9.61
C THR A 89 28.39 -7.50 8.45
N ARG A 90 27.09 -7.61 8.74
CA ARG A 90 26.02 -7.52 7.74
C ARG A 90 26.00 -6.15 7.05
N GLY A 91 26.09 -5.07 7.80
CA GLY A 91 26.07 -3.71 7.24
C GLY A 91 27.30 -3.40 6.39
N LEU A 92 28.50 -3.74 6.86
CA LEU A 92 29.73 -3.51 6.11
C LEU A 92 29.80 -4.33 4.81
N LYS A 93 29.34 -5.58 4.83
CA LYS A 93 29.19 -6.39 3.62
C LYS A 93 28.21 -5.77 2.63
N ALA A 94 27.06 -5.26 3.11
CA ALA A 94 26.08 -4.60 2.26
C ALA A 94 26.65 -3.33 1.61
N LEU A 95 27.45 -2.56 2.36
CA LEU A 95 28.10 -1.34 1.89
C LEU A 95 29.41 -1.57 1.11
N ARG A 96 29.90 -2.82 1.05
CA ARG A 96 31.20 -3.18 0.47
C ARG A 96 32.35 -2.33 1.04
N ALA A 97 32.34 -2.17 2.36
CA ALA A 97 33.32 -1.36 3.08
C ALA A 97 34.06 -2.22 4.08
N ASP A 98 35.34 -2.49 3.86
CA ASP A 98 36.16 -3.35 4.73
C ASP A 98 36.94 -2.54 5.77
N THR A 99 36.97 -1.21 5.58
CA THR A 99 37.65 -0.24 6.44
C THR A 99 36.74 0.94 6.80
N ILE A 100 37.09 1.69 7.86
CA ILE A 100 36.36 2.89 8.27
C ILE A 100 36.42 4.00 7.21
N ASP A 101 37.54 4.12 6.48
CA ASP A 101 37.67 5.08 5.39
C ASP A 101 36.74 4.75 4.21
N GLU A 102 36.56 3.46 3.91
CA GLU A 102 35.59 3.00 2.90
C GLU A 102 34.16 3.20 3.38
N LEU A 103 33.88 2.91 4.65
CA LEU A 103 32.56 3.17 5.25
C LEU A 103 32.22 4.65 5.17
N LYS A 104 33.17 5.54 5.50
CA LYS A 104 33.03 7.00 5.39
C LYS A 104 32.73 7.44 3.96
N LYS A 105 33.39 6.82 2.96
CA LYS A 105 33.12 7.08 1.53
C LYS A 105 31.79 6.50 1.05
N ALA A 106 31.27 5.46 1.70
CA ALA A 106 29.99 4.84 1.37
C ALA A 106 28.79 5.64 1.91
N LEU A 107 28.93 6.39 3.01
CA LEU A 107 27.82 7.14 3.62
C LEU A 107 27.06 8.08 2.66
N PRO A 108 27.71 8.88 1.78
CA PRO A 108 26.99 9.73 0.83
C PRO A 108 26.22 8.93 -0.23
N GLN A 109 26.72 7.74 -0.59
CA GLN A 109 26.04 6.86 -1.54
C GLN A 109 24.84 6.17 -0.88
N LEU A 110 25.01 5.74 0.37
CA LEU A 110 23.93 5.20 1.20
C LEU A 110 22.80 6.23 1.35
N GLU A 111 23.12 7.49 1.61
CA GLU A 111 22.10 8.54 1.72
C GLU A 111 21.26 8.66 0.44
N LYS A 112 21.88 8.59 -0.74
CA LYS A 112 21.16 8.62 -2.02
C LYS A 112 20.28 7.39 -2.21
N GLU A 113 20.77 6.22 -1.81
CA GLU A 113 20.04 4.95 -1.91
C GLU A 113 18.81 4.93 -0.99
N VAL A 114 18.97 5.36 0.27
CA VAL A 114 17.87 5.43 1.24
C VAL A 114 16.82 6.45 0.82
N ARG A 115 17.21 7.56 0.19
CA ARG A 115 16.26 8.60 -0.28
C ARG A 115 15.41 8.17 -1.48
N THR A 116 15.61 6.97 -2.05
CA THR A 116 14.70 6.45 -3.08
C THR A 116 13.31 6.16 -2.47
N PRO A 117 12.19 6.37 -3.19
CA PRO A 117 10.85 6.28 -2.59
C PRO A 117 10.54 4.94 -1.90
N SER A 118 10.98 3.81 -2.47
CA SER A 118 10.78 2.48 -1.89
C SER A 118 11.58 2.28 -0.61
N ASN A 119 12.88 2.62 -0.64
CA ASN A 119 13.76 2.43 0.51
C ASN A 119 13.44 3.42 1.63
N PHE A 120 13.04 4.65 1.28
CA PHE A 120 12.73 5.65 2.27
C PHE A 120 11.49 5.30 3.09
N ALA A 121 10.47 4.70 2.47
CA ALA A 121 9.29 4.22 3.20
C ALA A 121 9.66 3.15 4.24
N ASP A 122 10.49 2.18 3.87
CA ASP A 122 10.98 1.15 4.80
C ASP A 122 11.90 1.73 5.88
N PHE A 123 12.84 2.60 5.50
CA PHE A 123 13.72 3.33 6.41
C PHE A 123 12.93 4.19 7.41
N TYR A 124 11.90 4.88 6.95
CA TYR A 124 11.06 5.73 7.78
C TYR A 124 10.27 4.88 8.80
N ALA A 125 9.73 3.73 8.40
CA ALA A 125 9.12 2.79 9.33
C ALA A 125 10.14 2.22 10.35
N TYR A 126 11.35 1.89 9.87
CA TYR A 126 12.44 1.42 10.72
C TYR A 126 12.88 2.47 11.75
N ALA A 127 13.01 3.74 11.36
CA ALA A 127 13.42 4.84 12.24
C ALA A 127 12.54 4.93 13.50
N CYS A 128 11.22 4.76 13.32
CA CYS A 128 10.27 4.71 14.43
C CYS A 128 10.52 3.48 15.31
N ARG A 129 10.57 2.27 14.72
CA ARG A 129 10.84 1.04 15.50
C ARG A 129 12.16 1.09 16.27
N TYR A 130 13.20 1.60 15.62
CA TYR A 130 14.54 1.68 16.20
C TYR A 130 14.60 2.65 17.38
N SER A 131 13.72 3.64 17.43
CA SER A 131 13.66 4.63 18.52
C SER A 131 12.85 4.14 19.73
N LEU A 132 12.29 2.92 19.70
CA LEU A 132 11.60 2.32 20.84
C LEU A 132 12.64 1.76 21.82
N THR A 133 12.68 2.33 23.03
CA THR A 133 13.72 2.03 24.03
C THR A 133 13.45 0.76 24.86
N GLU A 134 12.20 0.26 24.89
CA GLU A 134 11.80 -0.91 25.67
C GLU A 134 11.03 -1.95 24.82
N GLU A 135 11.31 -3.24 25.02
CA GLU A 135 10.72 -4.38 24.28
C GLU A 135 9.18 -4.47 24.34
N ARG A 136 8.51 -3.69 25.20
CA ARG A 136 7.05 -3.67 25.38
C ARG A 136 6.39 -2.34 25.04
N GLN A 137 7.16 -1.38 24.53
CA GLN A 137 6.64 -0.07 24.19
C GLN A 137 6.15 -0.06 22.75
N GLU A 138 4.83 0.08 22.54
CA GLU A 138 4.21 0.12 21.21
C GLU A 138 4.12 1.54 20.62
N SER A 139 4.58 2.56 21.36
CA SER A 139 4.36 3.96 21.00
C SER A 139 5.45 4.89 21.56
N ILE A 140 5.85 5.88 20.78
CA ILE A 140 6.93 6.81 21.13
C ILE A 140 6.31 8.05 21.78
N ASP A 141 6.99 8.61 22.79
CA ASP A 141 6.60 9.88 23.39
C ASP A 141 6.74 11.04 22.39
N ILE A 142 6.01 12.13 22.65
CA ILE A 142 5.94 13.28 21.73
C ILE A 142 7.30 13.95 21.54
N GLU A 143 8.13 14.03 22.58
CA GLU A 143 9.41 14.74 22.51
C GLU A 143 10.37 14.00 21.57
N THR A 144 10.48 12.69 21.71
CA THR A 144 11.28 11.81 20.84
C THR A 144 10.74 11.83 19.41
N ILE A 145 9.42 11.78 19.20
CA ILE A 145 8.82 11.88 17.86
C ILE A 145 9.17 13.21 17.18
N CYS A 146 9.06 14.33 17.91
CA CYS A 146 9.34 15.64 17.34
C CYS A 146 10.80 15.76 16.86
N GLN A 147 11.73 15.20 17.64
CA GLN A 147 13.14 15.13 17.26
C GLN A 147 13.35 14.23 16.04
N LEU A 148 12.76 13.03 16.06
CA LEU A 148 12.90 12.07 14.98
C LEU A 148 12.35 12.62 13.66
N LEU A 149 11.17 13.24 13.66
CA LEU A 149 10.58 13.91 12.48
C LEU A 149 11.51 14.98 11.91
N GLY A 150 12.14 15.78 12.78
CA GLY A 150 13.13 16.77 12.38
C GLY A 150 14.35 16.14 11.71
N ILE A 151 14.80 14.99 12.20
CA ILE A 151 15.94 14.25 11.63
C ILE A 151 15.56 13.63 10.29
N VAL A 152 14.48 12.85 10.23
CA VAL A 152 14.15 12.03 9.04
C VAL A 152 13.48 12.82 7.92
N LEU A 153 12.57 13.75 8.23
CA LEU A 153 11.78 14.49 7.23
C LEU A 153 12.15 15.97 7.16
N GLY A 154 12.85 16.53 8.16
CA GLY A 154 13.08 17.97 8.27
C GLY A 154 13.89 18.60 7.13
N SER A 155 14.69 17.81 6.39
CA SER A 155 15.39 18.31 5.19
C SER A 155 14.50 18.38 3.94
N THR A 156 13.46 17.54 3.86
CA THR A 156 12.61 17.37 2.66
C THR A 156 11.26 18.07 2.81
N PHE A 157 10.62 17.98 3.98
CA PHE A 157 9.26 18.44 4.26
C PHE A 157 9.22 19.42 5.44
N ARG A 158 10.19 20.34 5.48
CA ARG A 158 10.40 21.24 6.63
C ARG A 158 9.14 22.02 7.06
N PRO A 159 8.34 22.61 6.14
CA PRO A 159 7.13 23.33 6.54
C PRO A 159 6.09 22.43 7.22
N GLN A 160 5.83 21.24 6.65
CA GLN A 160 4.90 20.26 7.20
C GLN A 160 5.38 19.75 8.57
N VAL A 161 6.68 19.41 8.68
CA VAL A 161 7.29 18.94 9.92
C VAL A 161 7.18 20.00 11.02
N ASN A 162 7.51 21.26 10.73
CA ASN A 162 7.42 22.33 11.72
C ASN A 162 5.99 22.49 12.23
N TYR A 163 5.02 22.53 11.32
CA TYR A 163 3.60 22.67 11.66
C TYR A 163 3.11 21.50 12.53
N PHE A 164 3.43 20.27 12.15
CA PHE A 164 3.00 19.08 12.90
C PHE A 164 3.67 19.00 14.26
N VAL A 165 4.96 19.33 14.37
CA VAL A 165 5.69 19.41 15.65
C VAL A 165 5.10 20.48 16.57
N GLU A 166 4.72 21.63 16.04
CA GLU A 166 4.06 22.68 16.81
C GLU A 166 2.70 22.22 17.33
N TYR A 167 1.88 21.59 16.47
CA TYR A 167 0.62 20.98 16.88
C TYR A 167 0.82 19.95 18.00
N LEU A 168 1.76 19.00 17.83
CA LEU A 168 1.99 17.92 18.78
C LEU A 168 2.37 18.43 20.18
N LYS A 169 3.02 19.60 20.26
CA LYS A 169 3.40 20.25 21.52
C LYS A 169 2.25 20.98 22.21
N ILE A 170 1.23 21.41 21.46
CA ILE A 170 0.10 22.21 21.98
C ILE A 170 -1.08 21.33 22.36
N GLN A 171 -1.35 20.29 21.57
CA GLN A 171 -2.45 19.36 21.77
C GLN A 171 -2.29 18.53 23.06
N ASN A 172 -3.40 18.18 23.71
CA ASN A 172 -3.43 17.35 24.93
C ASN A 172 -4.14 16.00 24.74
N ASP A 173 -4.66 15.73 23.55
CA ASP A 173 -5.51 14.58 23.25
C ASP A 173 -4.71 13.29 23.04
N TYR A 174 -3.47 13.44 22.57
CA TYR A 174 -2.55 12.34 22.32
C TYR A 174 -1.33 12.48 23.23
N LYS A 175 -0.92 11.37 23.85
CA LYS A 175 0.31 11.29 24.66
C LYS A 175 1.45 10.56 23.95
N VAL A 176 1.11 9.81 22.91
CA VAL A 176 2.01 8.93 22.19
C VAL A 176 1.57 8.84 20.73
N ILE A 177 2.51 8.54 19.83
CA ILE A 177 2.25 8.29 18.40
C ILE A 177 2.48 6.82 18.11
N ASN A 178 1.50 6.18 17.47
CA ASN A 178 1.60 4.80 17.01
C ASN A 178 2.19 4.70 15.59
N MET A 179 2.49 3.49 15.12
CA MET A 179 3.10 3.27 13.81
C MET A 179 2.23 3.73 12.63
N ASP A 180 0.92 3.55 12.70
CA ASP A 180 0.01 3.96 11.63
C ASP A 180 -0.07 5.49 11.49
N GLN A 181 -0.11 6.21 12.62
CA GLN A 181 -0.02 7.68 12.66
C GLN A 181 1.31 8.19 12.12
N TRP A 182 2.41 7.53 12.51
CA TRP A 182 3.74 7.82 11.99
C TRP A 182 3.80 7.70 10.46
N MET A 183 3.36 6.56 9.92
CA MET A 183 3.32 6.31 8.47
C MET A 183 2.32 7.21 7.75
N GLY A 184 1.20 7.53 8.39
CA GLY A 184 0.18 8.46 7.91
C GLY A 184 0.76 9.85 7.67
N PHE A 185 1.64 10.35 8.55
CA PHE A 185 2.30 11.64 8.34
C PHE A 185 3.24 11.65 7.13
N TYR A 186 3.98 10.57 6.91
CA TYR A 186 4.83 10.46 5.73
C TYR A 186 4.01 10.42 4.44
N ARG A 187 2.89 9.69 4.45
CA ARG A 187 1.95 9.69 3.32
C ARG A 187 1.39 11.09 3.08
N PHE A 188 0.95 11.78 4.13
CA PHE A 188 0.49 13.17 4.03
C PHE A 188 1.54 14.07 3.36
N CYS A 189 2.80 13.98 3.76
CA CYS A 189 3.87 14.77 3.17
C CYS A 189 4.08 14.52 1.67
N ASN A 190 3.79 13.32 1.17
CA ASN A 190 3.96 12.96 -0.24
C ASN A 190 2.70 13.16 -1.08
N GLU A 191 1.51 12.98 -0.49
CA GLU A 191 0.23 12.94 -1.21
C GLU A 191 -0.50 14.30 -1.19
N ILE A 192 -0.22 15.16 -0.21
CA ILE A 192 -0.96 16.40 0.02
C ILE A 192 -0.07 17.62 -0.21
N SER A 193 -0.53 18.56 -1.04
CA SER A 193 0.15 19.84 -1.20
C SER A 193 0.09 20.67 0.08
N PHE A 194 1.18 21.34 0.45
CA PHE A 194 1.23 22.23 1.62
C PHE A 194 1.81 23.58 1.21
N PRO A 195 1.21 24.72 1.61
CA PRO A 195 0.14 24.87 2.61
C PRO A 195 -1.30 24.80 2.07
N GLU A 196 -1.50 24.67 0.76
CA GLU A 196 -2.84 24.81 0.15
C GLU A 196 -3.80 23.64 0.47
N MET A 197 -3.28 22.42 0.66
CA MET A 197 -4.02 21.22 1.08
C MET A 197 -5.28 20.93 0.24
N THR A 198 -5.28 21.27 -1.04
CA THR A 198 -6.48 21.13 -1.89
C THR A 198 -6.88 19.67 -2.13
N GLU A 199 -5.93 18.74 -2.01
CA GLU A 199 -6.14 17.29 -2.14
C GLU A 199 -6.54 16.63 -0.81
N TYR A 200 -6.54 17.37 0.31
CA TYR A 200 -6.82 16.81 1.63
C TYR A 200 -8.31 16.50 1.76
N ASN A 201 -8.62 15.22 1.91
CA ASN A 201 -9.96 14.74 2.19
C ASN A 201 -10.05 14.15 3.62
N PRO A 202 -10.77 14.79 4.56
CA PRO A 202 -10.91 14.31 5.93
C PRO A 202 -11.64 12.97 6.06
N GLY A 203 -12.36 12.53 5.01
CA GLY A 203 -13.03 11.24 4.93
C GLY A 203 -12.10 10.04 4.68
N LEU A 204 -10.85 10.26 4.23
CA LEU A 204 -9.89 9.18 3.92
C LEU A 204 -9.22 8.54 5.16
N ALA A 205 -9.81 8.72 6.35
CA ALA A 205 -9.34 8.17 7.62
C ALA A 205 -7.83 8.44 7.86
N TRP A 206 -7.41 9.69 7.65
CA TRP A 206 -6.06 10.11 7.98
C TRP A 206 -5.87 10.02 9.51
N PRO A 207 -4.87 9.26 10.00
CA PRO A 207 -4.72 9.06 11.43
C PRO A 207 -4.36 10.40 12.11
N CYS A 208 -5.18 10.87 13.06
CA CYS A 208 -5.04 12.16 13.76
C CYS A 208 -5.17 13.45 12.92
N PHE A 209 -5.10 13.41 11.59
CA PHE A 209 -5.07 14.63 10.78
C PHE A 209 -6.42 15.33 10.63
N SER A 210 -7.53 14.61 10.79
CA SER A 210 -8.87 15.20 10.81
C SER A 210 -9.05 16.16 12.01
N THR A 211 -8.46 15.86 13.16
CA THR A 211 -8.42 16.75 14.34
C THR A 211 -7.35 17.84 14.22
N ILE A 212 -6.20 17.57 13.59
CA ILE A 212 -5.10 18.54 13.37
C ILE A 212 -5.50 19.69 12.44
N PHE A 213 -6.07 19.34 11.28
CA PHE A 213 -6.40 20.29 10.21
C PHE A 213 -7.88 20.68 10.20
N GLY A 214 -8.76 19.88 10.81
CA GLY A 214 -10.18 20.22 10.95
C GLY A 214 -10.45 21.37 11.94
N HIS A 215 -9.50 21.72 12.80
CA HIS A 215 -9.60 22.88 13.71
C HIS A 215 -8.74 24.08 13.29
N SER A 216 -7.84 23.87 12.34
CA SER A 216 -6.82 24.83 11.95
C SER A 216 -6.90 25.11 10.45
N SER A 217 -8.02 25.68 10.01
CA SER A 217 -7.96 26.54 8.83
C SER A 217 -6.94 27.65 9.15
N PRO A 218 -5.99 28.00 8.25
CA PRO A 218 -5.02 29.05 8.53
C PRO A 218 -5.76 30.37 8.71
N ARG A 219 -6.12 30.69 9.96
CA ARG A 219 -6.52 32.05 10.32
C ARG A 219 -5.27 32.89 10.14
N GLN A 220 -5.26 33.66 9.05
CA GLN A 220 -4.43 34.82 8.88
C GLN A 220 -4.35 35.57 10.22
N LEU A 221 -3.16 35.60 10.80
CA LEU A 221 -2.77 36.67 11.69
C LEU A 221 -2.70 37.93 10.83
N ASP A 222 -3.80 38.66 10.73
CA ASP A 222 -3.79 40.11 10.50
C ASP A 222 -5.16 40.71 10.87
N GLY A 223 -5.10 41.87 11.52
CA GLY A 223 -6.19 42.42 12.31
C GLY A 223 -7.28 43.18 11.54
N ALA A 224 -8.36 43.40 12.30
CA ALA A 224 -9.37 44.45 12.17
C ALA A 224 -10.36 44.40 10.99
N GLY A 225 -11.62 44.05 11.34
CA GLY A 225 -12.79 44.84 10.96
C GLY A 225 -13.55 44.48 9.67
N GLN A 226 -14.82 44.12 9.88
CA GLN A 226 -15.99 44.31 9.01
C GLN A 226 -16.37 43.27 7.93
N THR A 227 -17.56 42.71 8.19
CA THR A 227 -18.72 42.46 7.30
C THR A 227 -18.62 41.44 6.16
N ASP A 228 -19.32 40.34 6.41
CA ASP A 228 -20.10 39.46 5.53
C ASP A 228 -20.59 40.10 4.20
N VAL A 229 -20.09 39.65 3.05
CA VAL A 229 -20.78 39.51 1.73
C VAL A 229 -19.99 38.57 0.79
N GLY A 230 -20.62 37.48 0.32
CA GLY A 230 -20.63 37.09 -1.11
C GLY A 230 -19.49 36.28 -1.77
N PHE A 231 -19.83 35.03 -2.11
CA PHE A 231 -19.59 34.28 -3.37
C PHE A 231 -18.19 34.05 -3.98
N ASN A 232 -18.04 32.80 -4.45
CA ASN A 232 -17.23 32.34 -5.59
C ASN A 232 -15.71 32.45 -5.51
N HIS A 233 -15.09 31.33 -5.12
CA HIS A 233 -13.91 30.73 -5.75
C HIS A 233 -13.69 29.42 -4.97
N ILE A 234 -13.88 28.22 -5.54
CA ILE A 234 -12.83 27.42 -6.19
C ILE A 234 -13.53 26.17 -6.73
N PHE A 235 -13.61 26.02 -8.05
CA PHE A 235 -13.72 24.71 -8.73
C PHE A 235 -12.92 24.81 -10.03
N HIS A 236 -11.63 24.48 -9.95
CA HIS A 236 -10.87 24.08 -11.11
C HIS A 236 -10.01 22.89 -10.70
N HIS A 237 -10.47 21.68 -11.00
CA HIS A 237 -9.67 20.61 -11.60
C HIS A 237 -10.61 19.51 -12.12
N GLY A 238 -10.49 19.20 -13.42
CA GLY A 238 -11.24 18.16 -14.10
C GLY A 238 -11.92 18.68 -15.37
N SER A 239 -11.32 18.41 -16.53
CA SER A 239 -11.86 18.69 -17.87
C SER A 239 -13.21 17.98 -18.08
N VAL A 240 -14.29 18.66 -17.74
CA VAL A 240 -15.64 18.44 -18.26
C VAL A 240 -16.08 19.79 -18.81
N SER A 241 -16.58 19.81 -20.03
CA SER A 241 -17.21 21.00 -20.62
C SER A 241 -18.39 21.41 -19.72
N SER A 242 -18.17 22.33 -18.78
CA SER A 242 -19.21 22.83 -17.88
C SER A 242 -20.16 23.70 -18.69
N ARG A 243 -21.23 23.07 -19.18
CA ARG A 243 -22.41 23.81 -19.61
C ARG A 243 -22.97 24.49 -18.35
N ALA A 244 -23.09 25.82 -18.36
CA ALA A 244 -23.77 26.53 -17.28
C ALA A 244 -25.17 25.93 -17.13
N VAL A 245 -25.53 25.52 -15.92
CA VAL A 245 -26.86 24.99 -15.62
C VAL A 245 -27.85 26.14 -15.71
N ASP A 246 -28.79 26.06 -16.64
CA ASP A 246 -29.82 27.09 -16.83
C ASP A 246 -30.92 26.97 -15.74
N GLU A 247 -31.67 28.03 -15.51
CA GLU A 247 -32.73 28.10 -14.50
C GLU A 247 -33.81 27.03 -14.75
N GLN A 248 -34.08 26.73 -16.03
CA GLN A 248 -34.99 25.66 -16.46
C GLN A 248 -34.48 24.24 -16.15
N ASP A 249 -33.16 24.04 -16.12
CA ASP A 249 -32.56 22.74 -15.76
C ASP A 249 -32.68 22.49 -14.25
N LEU A 250 -32.56 23.55 -13.43
CA LEU A 250 -32.77 23.49 -11.99
C LEU A 250 -34.23 23.20 -11.63
N GLU A 251 -35.19 23.86 -12.29
CA GLU A 251 -36.62 23.58 -12.13
C GLU A 251 -36.92 22.11 -12.44
N GLY A 252 -36.38 21.58 -13.55
CA GLY A 252 -36.55 20.17 -13.91
C GLY A 252 -36.03 19.19 -12.84
N ILE A 253 -34.88 19.48 -12.22
CA ILE A 253 -34.31 18.65 -11.15
C ILE A 253 -35.20 18.66 -9.90
N VAL A 254 -35.73 19.82 -9.54
CA VAL A 254 -36.63 20.01 -8.40
C VAL A 254 -37.99 19.34 -8.64
N ASP A 255 -38.51 19.37 -9.87
CA ASP A 255 -39.74 18.66 -10.23
C ASP A 255 -39.60 17.14 -10.08
N VAL A 256 -38.42 16.59 -10.44
CA VAL A 256 -38.14 15.16 -10.19
C VAL A 256 -38.06 14.89 -8.68
N PHE A 257 -37.46 15.77 -7.89
CA PHE A 257 -37.43 15.63 -6.42
C PHE A 257 -38.84 15.55 -5.84
N HIS A 258 -39.72 16.49 -6.21
CA HIS A 258 -41.08 16.56 -5.68
C HIS A 258 -41.96 15.35 -6.05
N ARG A 259 -41.62 14.62 -7.11
CA ARG A 259 -42.31 13.38 -7.48
C ARG A 259 -42.11 12.26 -6.45
N TYR A 260 -40.94 12.22 -5.81
CA TYR A 260 -40.55 11.17 -4.87
C TYR A 260 -40.50 11.65 -3.42
N SER A 261 -40.49 12.97 -3.18
CA SER A 261 -40.46 13.54 -1.83
C SER A 261 -41.80 13.36 -1.12
N ASN A 262 -41.75 13.06 0.16
CA ASN A 262 -42.91 13.06 1.03
C ASN A 262 -43.33 14.51 1.35
N THR A 263 -44.61 14.83 1.12
CA THR A 263 -45.15 16.19 1.29
C THR A 263 -45.07 16.71 2.72
N ALA A 264 -44.95 15.83 3.73
CA ALA A 264 -44.88 16.22 5.14
C ALA A 264 -43.45 16.46 5.63
N SER A 265 -42.49 15.62 5.20
CA SER A 265 -41.08 15.73 5.63
C SER A 265 -40.23 16.57 4.67
N ASN A 266 -40.70 16.80 3.44
CA ASN A 266 -39.95 17.38 2.33
C ASN A 266 -38.61 16.64 2.05
N LEU A 267 -38.60 15.33 2.32
CA LEU A 267 -37.48 14.44 2.06
C LEU A 267 -37.97 13.32 1.13
N ILE A 268 -37.09 12.82 0.28
CA ILE A 268 -37.28 11.48 -0.30
C ILE A 268 -36.98 10.51 0.81
N ASP A 269 -38.01 9.91 1.40
CA ASP A 269 -37.95 8.92 2.47
C ASP A 269 -37.83 7.50 1.88
N PRO A 270 -37.77 6.44 2.71
CA PRO A 270 -37.65 5.08 2.21
C PRO A 270 -38.72 4.75 1.15
N GLU A 271 -39.97 5.14 1.37
CA GLU A 271 -41.11 5.02 0.43
C GLU A 271 -40.83 5.72 -0.91
N GLY A 272 -40.32 6.95 -0.87
CA GLY A 272 -39.88 7.69 -2.05
C GLY A 272 -38.75 6.99 -2.81
N ILE A 273 -37.77 6.43 -2.10
CA ILE A 273 -36.69 5.63 -2.69
C ILE A 273 -37.26 4.36 -3.35
N GLU A 274 -38.25 3.70 -2.74
CA GLU A 274 -38.91 2.52 -3.33
C GLU A 274 -39.48 2.83 -4.72
N LEU A 275 -40.19 3.95 -4.83
CA LEU A 275 -40.80 4.43 -6.06
C LEU A 275 -39.72 4.79 -7.09
N LEU A 276 -38.66 5.48 -6.65
CA LEU A 276 -37.53 5.82 -7.51
C LEU A 276 -36.84 4.57 -8.07
N CYS A 277 -36.62 3.54 -7.25
CA CYS A 277 -36.04 2.26 -7.67
C CYS A 277 -36.92 1.56 -8.71
N SER A 278 -38.25 1.56 -8.49
CA SER A 278 -39.21 0.98 -9.43
C SER A 278 -39.16 1.69 -10.79
N ASP A 279 -39.13 3.02 -10.81
CA ASP A 279 -39.11 3.78 -12.06
C ASP A 279 -37.75 3.70 -12.78
N LEU A 280 -36.65 3.53 -12.03
CA LEU A 280 -35.32 3.30 -12.59
C LEU A 280 -35.12 1.86 -13.09
N ASP A 281 -35.98 0.91 -12.72
CA ASP A 281 -35.86 -0.54 -12.97
C ASP A 281 -34.57 -1.11 -12.36
N VAL A 282 -34.33 -0.76 -11.08
CA VAL A 282 -33.13 -1.11 -10.33
C VAL A 282 -33.52 -1.61 -8.93
N SER A 283 -32.80 -2.61 -8.39
CA SER A 283 -33.01 -3.10 -7.03
C SER A 283 -32.64 -2.03 -5.98
N ARG A 284 -33.31 -2.04 -4.83
CA ARG A 284 -32.94 -1.19 -3.69
C ARG A 284 -31.60 -1.55 -3.06
N THR A 285 -31.18 -2.79 -3.23
CA THR A 285 -29.87 -3.30 -2.76
C THR A 285 -28.76 -3.06 -3.77
N ASP A 286 -29.05 -2.36 -4.87
CA ASP A 286 -28.07 -2.11 -5.91
C ASP A 286 -27.02 -1.10 -5.42
N ILE A 287 -25.74 -1.47 -5.54
CA ILE A 287 -24.61 -0.62 -5.20
C ILE A 287 -24.66 0.76 -5.88
N ARG A 288 -25.29 0.87 -7.05
CA ARG A 288 -25.40 2.14 -7.78
C ARG A 288 -26.18 3.20 -7.01
N PHE A 289 -27.07 2.82 -6.09
CA PHE A 289 -27.71 3.75 -5.17
C PHE A 289 -26.77 4.25 -4.08
N LEU A 290 -25.90 3.39 -3.57
CA LEU A 290 -24.84 3.81 -2.66
C LEU A 290 -23.86 4.76 -3.35
N MET A 291 -23.53 4.48 -4.62
CA MET A 291 -22.70 5.37 -5.45
C MET A 291 -23.39 6.70 -5.75
N LEU A 292 -24.71 6.69 -5.97
CA LEU A 292 -25.51 7.90 -6.16
C LEU A 292 -25.53 8.74 -4.87
N ALA A 293 -25.73 8.10 -3.72
CA ALA A 293 -25.68 8.75 -2.41
C ALA A 293 -24.29 9.39 -2.17
N TRP A 294 -23.21 8.69 -2.50
CA TRP A 294 -21.85 9.23 -2.47
C TRP A 294 -21.71 10.48 -3.35
N LYS A 295 -22.22 10.44 -4.58
CA LYS A 295 -22.17 11.58 -5.52
C LYS A 295 -22.96 12.79 -5.00
N MET A 296 -24.07 12.54 -4.32
CA MET A 296 -24.90 13.56 -3.67
C MET A 296 -24.30 14.09 -2.36
N LYS A 297 -23.33 13.36 -1.79
CA LYS A 297 -22.83 13.51 -0.42
C LYS A 297 -23.96 13.39 0.60
N ALA A 298 -24.81 12.39 0.43
CA ALA A 298 -25.96 12.19 1.31
C ALA A 298 -25.50 11.79 2.71
N GLU A 299 -26.03 12.45 3.73
CA GLU A 299 -25.60 12.25 5.12
C GLU A 299 -26.30 11.08 5.80
N LYS A 300 -27.57 10.81 5.44
CA LYS A 300 -28.40 9.82 6.14
C LYS A 300 -28.93 8.74 5.21
N GLN A 301 -28.67 7.48 5.56
CA GLN A 301 -29.18 6.35 4.79
C GLN A 301 -30.70 6.32 4.71
N GLY A 302 -31.21 6.12 3.51
CA GLY A 302 -32.64 5.99 3.25
C GLY A 302 -33.38 7.32 3.15
N TYR A 303 -32.67 8.45 3.19
CA TYR A 303 -33.24 9.78 3.04
C TYR A 303 -32.41 10.65 2.09
N PHE A 304 -33.08 11.43 1.25
CA PHE A 304 -32.43 12.51 0.49
C PHE A 304 -33.13 13.84 0.72
N THR A 305 -32.36 14.85 1.06
CA THR A 305 -32.79 16.25 1.04
C THR A 305 -32.82 16.78 -0.40
N GLN A 306 -33.59 17.85 -0.62
CA GLN A 306 -33.62 18.54 -1.92
C GLN A 306 -32.25 19.08 -2.32
N GLU A 307 -31.46 19.51 -1.34
CA GLU A 307 -30.12 20.07 -1.53
C GLU A 307 -29.13 19.00 -2.00
N GLU A 308 -29.08 17.85 -1.31
CA GLU A 308 -28.26 16.69 -1.72
C GLU A 308 -28.67 16.19 -3.11
N TRP A 309 -29.97 16.06 -3.35
CA TRP A 309 -30.52 15.65 -4.64
C TRP A 309 -30.06 16.59 -5.77
N THR A 310 -30.29 17.89 -5.58
CA THR A 310 -29.93 18.90 -6.59
C THR A 310 -28.43 18.90 -6.85
N ARG A 311 -27.62 18.84 -5.79
CA ARG A 311 -26.15 18.77 -5.87
C ARG A 311 -25.68 17.59 -6.72
N GLY A 312 -26.22 16.39 -6.47
CA GLY A 312 -25.82 15.18 -7.19
C GLY A 312 -26.24 15.19 -8.66
N LEU A 313 -27.47 15.61 -8.96
CA LEU A 313 -27.97 15.64 -10.35
C LEU A 313 -27.28 16.72 -11.19
N VAL A 314 -27.00 17.89 -10.60
CA VAL A 314 -26.16 18.90 -11.24
C VAL A 314 -24.76 18.35 -11.51
N ALA A 315 -24.13 17.68 -10.54
CA ALA A 315 -22.80 17.08 -10.71
C ALA A 315 -22.76 15.96 -11.76
N LEU A 316 -23.89 15.29 -12.01
CA LEU A 316 -24.04 14.28 -13.07
C LEU A 316 -24.47 14.90 -14.42
N GLY A 317 -24.84 16.18 -14.48
CA GLY A 317 -25.39 16.81 -15.67
C GLY A 317 -26.76 16.25 -16.08
N VAL A 318 -27.53 15.77 -15.10
CA VAL A 318 -28.80 15.07 -15.30
C VAL A 318 -29.96 15.95 -14.84
N VAL A 319 -30.98 16.07 -15.69
CA VAL A 319 -32.18 16.90 -15.44
C VAL A 319 -33.49 16.13 -15.56
N THR A 320 -33.42 14.85 -15.96
CA THR A 320 -34.59 13.96 -16.09
C THR A 320 -34.25 12.56 -15.61
N LEU A 321 -35.28 11.80 -15.23
CA LEU A 321 -35.13 10.42 -14.76
C LEU A 321 -34.47 9.49 -15.81
N ASP A 322 -34.83 9.63 -17.09
CA ASP A 322 -34.22 8.85 -18.17
C ASP A 322 -32.72 9.10 -18.32
N LYS A 323 -32.30 10.36 -18.11
CA LYS A 323 -30.89 10.73 -18.10
C LYS A 323 -30.19 10.16 -16.85
N LEU A 324 -30.87 10.13 -15.70
CA LEU A 324 -30.35 9.54 -14.46
C LEU A 324 -30.07 8.06 -14.65
N LYS A 325 -31.03 7.31 -15.21
CA LYS A 325 -30.89 5.88 -15.52
C LYS A 325 -29.68 5.60 -16.42
N LYS A 326 -29.44 6.45 -17.41
CA LYS A 326 -28.27 6.35 -18.30
C LYS A 326 -26.95 6.79 -17.66
N ALA A 327 -27.01 7.63 -16.63
CA ALA A 327 -25.83 8.10 -15.90
C ALA A 327 -25.31 7.08 -14.88
N LEU A 328 -26.18 6.21 -14.33
CA LEU A 328 -25.79 5.22 -13.31
C LEU A 328 -24.61 4.31 -13.75
N PRO A 329 -24.58 3.74 -14.98
CA PRO A 329 -23.43 2.96 -15.44
C PRO A 329 -22.13 3.77 -15.59
N GLU A 330 -22.23 5.05 -15.96
CA GLU A 330 -21.06 5.93 -16.08
C GLU A 330 -20.56 6.37 -14.70
N LEU A 331 -21.46 6.59 -13.75
CA LEU A 331 -21.13 6.81 -12.34
C LEU A 331 -20.42 5.58 -11.74
N GLU A 332 -20.86 4.38 -12.07
CA GLU A 332 -20.17 3.15 -11.64
C GLU A 332 -18.73 3.11 -12.16
N LYS A 333 -18.51 3.41 -13.44
CA LYS A 333 -17.16 3.52 -14.01
C LYS A 333 -16.34 4.62 -13.35
N GLU A 334 -16.96 5.76 -13.01
CA GLU A 334 -16.31 6.87 -12.31
C GLU A 334 -15.85 6.44 -10.90
N VAL A 335 -16.72 5.81 -10.12
CA VAL A 335 -16.45 5.39 -8.75
C VAL A 335 -15.41 4.27 -8.71
N ARG A 336 -15.43 3.34 -9.66
CA ARG A 336 -14.47 2.23 -9.75
C ARG A 336 -13.04 2.68 -10.11
N LYS A 337 -12.81 3.94 -10.45
CA LYS A 337 -11.44 4.48 -10.61
C LYS A 337 -10.73 4.49 -9.26
N GLN A 338 -9.46 4.11 -9.26
CA GLN A 338 -8.65 3.99 -8.04
C GLN A 338 -8.62 5.28 -7.20
N SER A 339 -8.62 6.46 -7.83
CA SER A 339 -8.62 7.75 -7.14
C SER A 339 -9.91 8.03 -6.35
N ASN A 340 -11.04 7.47 -6.79
CA ASN A 340 -12.36 7.76 -6.23
C ASN A 340 -12.84 6.63 -5.32
N PHE A 341 -12.43 5.40 -5.61
CA PHE A 341 -12.93 4.23 -4.89
C PHE A 341 -12.56 4.23 -3.41
N ALA A 342 -11.37 4.74 -3.04
CA ALA A 342 -10.97 4.84 -1.64
C ALA A 342 -11.91 5.76 -0.84
N ASP A 343 -12.29 6.89 -1.42
CA ASP A 343 -13.25 7.83 -0.82
C ASP A 343 -14.66 7.24 -0.75
N PHE A 344 -15.11 6.61 -1.83
CA PHE A 344 -16.39 5.89 -1.86
C PHE A 344 -16.46 4.76 -0.84
N TYR A 345 -15.38 3.99 -0.69
CA TYR A 345 -15.30 2.88 0.25
C TYR A 345 -15.38 3.38 1.71
N ALA A 346 -14.70 4.48 2.04
CA ALA A 346 -14.83 5.12 3.35
C ALA A 346 -16.26 5.65 3.58
N TYR A 347 -16.83 6.32 2.58
CA TYR A 347 -18.20 6.82 2.63
C TYR A 347 -19.22 5.71 2.85
N ALA A 348 -19.08 4.55 2.21
CA ALA A 348 -19.98 3.41 2.38
C ALA A 348 -20.11 2.99 3.84
N PHE A 349 -19.02 3.02 4.61
CA PHE A 349 -19.04 2.75 6.04
C PHE A 349 -19.77 3.85 6.79
N THR A 350 -19.40 5.12 6.59
CA THR A 350 -20.02 6.26 7.29
C THR A 350 -21.52 6.34 7.02
N TYR A 351 -21.92 6.13 5.76
CA TYR A 351 -23.32 6.14 5.36
C TYR A 351 -24.13 4.99 5.98
N SER A 352 -23.47 3.91 6.39
CA SER A 352 -24.11 2.76 7.05
C SER A 352 -24.21 2.91 8.57
N LEU A 353 -23.71 4.01 9.15
CA LEU A 353 -23.89 4.33 10.57
C LEU A 353 -25.29 4.92 10.78
N THR A 354 -26.09 4.30 11.65
CA THR A 354 -27.49 4.67 11.86
C THR A 354 -27.70 5.66 13.01
N GLU A 355 -26.72 5.80 13.91
CA GLU A 355 -26.78 6.66 15.10
C GLU A 355 -25.58 7.63 15.17
N GLU A 356 -25.79 8.87 15.64
CA GLU A 356 -24.76 9.93 15.64
C GLU A 356 -23.51 9.60 16.46
N GLU A 357 -23.63 8.80 17.52
CA GLU A 357 -22.49 8.38 18.37
C GLU A 357 -21.88 7.04 17.96
N GLN A 358 -22.43 6.38 16.94
CA GLN A 358 -21.97 5.07 16.48
C GLN A 358 -20.63 5.21 15.76
N LYS A 359 -19.63 4.42 16.19
CA LYS A 359 -18.28 4.41 15.59
C LYS A 359 -17.90 3.06 14.98
N SER A 360 -18.82 2.10 15.05
CA SER A 360 -18.62 0.74 14.58
C SER A 360 -19.93 0.12 14.09
N ILE A 361 -19.82 -0.77 13.12
CA ILE A 361 -20.95 -1.46 12.48
C ILE A 361 -20.86 -2.94 12.88
N ASP A 362 -22.00 -3.59 13.07
CA ASP A 362 -22.05 -5.01 13.36
C ASP A 362 -21.55 -5.88 12.20
N ILE A 363 -21.10 -7.09 12.52
CA ILE A 363 -20.52 -8.02 11.53
C ILE A 363 -21.51 -8.38 10.41
N GLU A 364 -22.81 -8.48 10.68
CA GLU A 364 -23.79 -8.89 9.67
C GLU A 364 -23.94 -7.80 8.60
N THR A 365 -24.09 -6.55 9.04
CA THR A 365 -24.14 -5.39 8.15
C THR A 365 -22.82 -5.20 7.39
N ILE A 366 -21.68 -5.36 8.05
CA ILE A 366 -20.35 -5.29 7.39
C ILE A 366 -20.20 -6.36 6.32
N SER A 367 -20.65 -7.59 6.59
CA SER A 367 -20.54 -8.69 5.64
C SER A 367 -21.32 -8.38 4.36
N GLN A 368 -22.53 -7.83 4.50
CA GLN A 368 -23.35 -7.40 3.37
C GLN A 368 -22.71 -6.22 2.61
N LEU A 369 -22.16 -5.26 3.35
CA LEU A 369 -21.49 -4.09 2.76
C LEU A 369 -20.22 -4.48 1.99
N LEU A 370 -19.42 -5.42 2.51
CA LEU A 370 -18.25 -5.96 1.82
C LEU A 370 -18.62 -6.68 0.52
N ASP A 371 -19.62 -7.55 0.56
CA ASP A 371 -20.09 -8.28 -0.62
C ASP A 371 -20.62 -7.29 -1.69
N THR A 372 -21.35 -6.27 -1.24
CA THR A 372 -21.87 -5.21 -2.12
C THR A 372 -20.72 -4.41 -2.74
N VAL A 373 -19.89 -3.77 -1.91
CA VAL A 373 -18.90 -2.77 -2.33
C VAL A 373 -17.69 -3.41 -3.03
N MET A 374 -17.22 -4.56 -2.53
CA MET A 374 -15.98 -5.20 -2.98
C MET A 374 -16.16 -6.61 -3.55
N GLY A 375 -17.31 -7.25 -3.40
CA GLY A 375 -17.51 -8.64 -3.83
C GLY A 375 -17.30 -8.86 -5.33
N SER A 376 -17.55 -7.85 -6.17
CA SER A 376 -17.25 -7.93 -7.61
C SER A 376 -15.76 -7.84 -7.96
N THR A 377 -14.95 -7.22 -7.09
CA THR A 377 -13.52 -6.92 -7.36
C THR A 377 -12.57 -7.85 -6.58
N PHE A 378 -12.96 -8.24 -5.36
CA PHE A 378 -12.13 -8.97 -4.39
C PHE A 378 -12.88 -10.17 -3.81
N ARG A 379 -13.63 -10.90 -4.65
CA ARG A 379 -14.52 -11.99 -4.21
C ARG A 379 -13.84 -12.99 -3.25
N PRO A 380 -12.66 -13.55 -3.56
CA PRO A 380 -12.03 -14.54 -2.68
C PRO A 380 -11.62 -13.97 -1.32
N GLN A 381 -11.13 -12.73 -1.30
CA GLN A 381 -10.73 -12.05 -0.07
C GLN A 381 -11.95 -11.71 0.78
N VAL A 382 -13.02 -11.20 0.15
CA VAL A 382 -14.28 -10.88 0.81
C VAL A 382 -14.90 -12.14 1.40
N ASP A 383 -15.01 -13.22 0.63
CA ASP A 383 -15.58 -14.49 1.11
C ASP A 383 -14.76 -15.02 2.32
N SER A 384 -13.43 -15.05 2.21
CA SER A 384 -12.55 -15.53 3.29
C SER A 384 -12.65 -14.66 4.56
N PHE A 385 -12.71 -13.34 4.40
CA PHE A 385 -12.80 -12.42 5.53
C PHE A 385 -14.18 -12.47 6.19
N VAL A 386 -15.26 -12.56 5.41
CA VAL A 386 -16.62 -12.76 5.92
C VAL A 386 -16.73 -14.08 6.68
N ASP A 387 -16.17 -15.17 6.15
CA ASP A 387 -16.13 -16.46 6.86
C ASP A 387 -15.37 -16.36 8.18
N TYR A 388 -14.21 -15.68 8.19
CA TYR A 388 -13.47 -15.41 9.43
C TYR A 388 -14.30 -14.63 10.44
N LEU A 389 -14.95 -13.54 10.02
CA LEU A 389 -15.78 -12.70 10.89
C LEU A 389 -16.98 -13.46 11.45
N LYS A 390 -17.61 -14.33 10.66
CA LYS A 390 -18.82 -15.06 11.06
C LYS A 390 -18.53 -16.33 11.86
N GLN A 391 -17.45 -17.04 11.57
CA GLN A 391 -17.22 -18.40 12.09
C GLN A 391 -16.09 -18.49 13.12
N ILE A 392 -15.07 -17.64 13.02
CA ILE A 392 -13.84 -17.77 13.80
C ILE A 392 -13.76 -16.68 14.87
N GLN A 393 -14.15 -15.45 14.52
CA GLN A 393 -14.04 -14.32 15.43
C GLN A 393 -15.14 -14.31 16.50
N ASN A 394 -14.76 -14.46 17.77
CA ASN A 394 -15.69 -14.43 18.91
C ASN A 394 -15.44 -13.26 19.88
N ASP A 395 -14.31 -12.56 19.76
CA ASP A 395 -13.86 -11.58 20.76
C ASP A 395 -14.47 -10.18 20.54
N TYR A 396 -14.87 -9.85 19.32
CA TYR A 396 -15.58 -8.61 19.01
C TYR A 396 -16.66 -8.85 17.95
N LYS A 397 -17.78 -8.12 18.07
CA LYS A 397 -18.98 -8.27 17.23
C LYS A 397 -19.22 -7.10 16.27
N VAL A 398 -18.28 -6.17 16.24
CA VAL A 398 -18.39 -4.92 15.49
C VAL A 398 -17.05 -4.58 14.84
N ILE A 399 -17.10 -3.88 13.72
CA ILE A 399 -15.95 -3.39 12.94
C ILE A 399 -15.99 -1.87 12.95
N ASN A 400 -14.86 -1.24 13.26
CA ASN A 400 -14.71 0.21 13.19
C ASN A 400 -14.17 0.68 11.83
N MET A 401 -14.14 2.00 11.60
CA MET A 401 -13.66 2.60 10.35
C MET A 401 -12.22 2.19 10.01
N ASP A 402 -11.35 2.10 11.02
CA ASP A 402 -9.94 1.74 10.82
C ASP A 402 -9.80 0.31 10.30
N GLN A 403 -10.46 -0.65 10.94
CA GLN A 403 -10.50 -2.05 10.51
C GLN A 403 -11.10 -2.21 9.11
N TRP A 404 -12.16 -1.45 8.81
CA TRP A 404 -12.77 -1.41 7.49
C TRP A 404 -11.78 -0.95 6.41
N MET A 405 -11.12 0.19 6.63
CA MET A 405 -10.11 0.73 5.72
C MET A 405 -8.87 -0.15 5.62
N GLY A 406 -8.47 -0.79 6.73
CA GLY A 406 -7.38 -1.76 6.80
C GLY A 406 -7.60 -2.94 5.85
N PHE A 407 -8.83 -3.47 5.78
CA PHE A 407 -9.16 -4.55 4.85
C PHE A 407 -9.06 -4.12 3.38
N TYR A 408 -9.49 -2.90 3.04
CA TYR A 408 -9.31 -2.34 1.70
C TYR A 408 -7.83 -2.11 1.35
N ARG A 409 -7.04 -1.58 2.28
CA ARG A 409 -5.59 -1.43 2.11
C ARG A 409 -4.93 -2.79 1.89
N PHE A 410 -5.26 -3.80 2.70
CA PHE A 410 -4.79 -5.17 2.54
C PHE A 410 -5.10 -5.72 1.15
N CYS A 411 -6.37 -5.60 0.69
CA CYS A 411 -6.77 -6.07 -0.63
C CYS A 411 -5.97 -5.41 -1.77
N ASN A 412 -5.60 -4.14 -1.62
CA ASN A 412 -4.81 -3.41 -2.61
C ASN A 412 -3.30 -3.63 -2.50
N GLU A 413 -2.76 -3.78 -1.29
CA GLU A 413 -1.32 -3.95 -1.03
C GLU A 413 -0.84 -5.36 -1.38
N VAL A 414 -1.65 -6.38 -1.07
CA VAL A 414 -1.40 -7.77 -1.48
C VAL A 414 -1.43 -7.90 -3.00
N ARG A 415 -2.15 -7.01 -3.71
CA ARG A 415 -2.26 -6.98 -5.16
C ARG A 415 -1.27 -6.04 -5.85
N ARG A 416 -0.38 -5.36 -5.13
CA ARG A 416 0.65 -4.53 -5.78
C ARG A 416 1.56 -5.42 -6.62
N PRO A 417 1.79 -5.11 -7.91
CA PRO A 417 2.65 -5.92 -8.79
C PRO A 417 4.06 -6.15 -8.22
N SER A 418 4.61 -5.19 -7.46
CA SER A 418 5.90 -5.34 -6.78
C SER A 418 5.86 -6.39 -5.67
N ASN A 419 4.82 -6.40 -4.84
CA ASN A 419 4.73 -7.30 -3.69
C ASN A 419 4.27 -8.70 -4.09
N PHE A 420 3.37 -8.80 -5.07
CA PHE A 420 2.93 -10.09 -5.56
C PHE A 420 4.01 -10.78 -6.40
N ALA A 421 4.80 -10.03 -7.19
CA ALA A 421 5.95 -10.63 -7.88
C ALA A 421 6.96 -11.22 -6.87
N ASP A 422 7.23 -10.52 -5.77
CA ASP A 422 8.09 -11.01 -4.69
C ASP A 422 7.48 -12.22 -3.97
N PHE A 423 6.18 -12.19 -3.66
CA PHE A 423 5.47 -13.33 -3.07
C PHE A 423 5.43 -14.55 -4.01
N TYR A 424 5.19 -14.32 -5.30
CA TYR A 424 5.13 -15.35 -6.32
C TYR A 424 6.51 -15.97 -6.51
N ALA A 425 7.59 -15.18 -6.56
CA ALA A 425 8.97 -15.68 -6.56
C ALA A 425 9.31 -16.43 -5.26
N TYR A 426 8.83 -15.94 -4.11
CA TYR A 426 9.00 -16.59 -2.82
C TYR A 426 8.32 -17.96 -2.76
N ALA A 427 7.09 -18.11 -3.27
CA ALA A 427 6.37 -19.39 -3.29
C ALA A 427 7.14 -20.49 -4.06
N PHE A 428 7.79 -20.13 -5.16
CA PHE A 428 8.69 -21.02 -5.88
C PHE A 428 9.93 -21.38 -5.05
N THR A 429 10.57 -20.37 -4.43
CA THR A 429 11.76 -20.56 -3.59
C THR A 429 11.47 -21.42 -2.36
N TYR A 430 10.29 -21.24 -1.74
CA TYR A 430 9.84 -22.03 -0.60
C TYR A 430 9.67 -23.51 -0.94
N SER A 431 9.44 -23.83 -2.22
CA SER A 431 9.28 -25.19 -2.71
C SER A 431 10.61 -25.87 -3.05
N LEU A 432 11.73 -25.16 -2.92
CA LEU A 432 13.08 -25.70 -3.04
C LEU A 432 13.50 -26.22 -1.65
N THR A 433 13.42 -27.54 -1.46
CA THR A 433 13.66 -28.18 -0.16
C THR A 433 15.14 -28.53 0.07
N GLU A 434 15.99 -28.47 -0.95
CA GLU A 434 17.41 -28.82 -0.90
C GLU A 434 18.31 -27.65 -1.33
N GLU A 435 19.49 -27.48 -0.69
CA GLU A 435 20.37 -26.31 -0.87
C GLU A 435 20.89 -26.10 -2.31
N GLU A 436 20.94 -27.15 -3.14
CA GLU A 436 21.39 -27.06 -4.54
C GLU A 436 20.24 -27.13 -5.56
N GLN A 437 18.99 -27.27 -5.10
CA GLN A 437 17.82 -27.39 -5.96
C GLN A 437 17.51 -26.04 -6.63
N LYS A 438 17.38 -26.05 -7.96
CA LYS A 438 17.08 -24.83 -8.76
C LYS A 438 15.78 -24.93 -9.55
N SER A 439 15.06 -26.04 -9.39
CA SER A 439 13.86 -26.35 -10.16
C SER A 439 12.87 -27.14 -9.33
N VAL A 440 11.59 -26.97 -9.61
CA VAL A 440 10.48 -27.67 -8.95
C VAL A 440 9.83 -28.61 -9.96
N ASP A 441 9.38 -29.78 -9.53
CA ASP A 441 8.70 -30.74 -10.42
C ASP A 441 7.32 -30.21 -10.88
N ILE A 442 6.83 -30.77 -12.00
CA ILE A 442 5.58 -30.32 -12.62
C ILE A 442 4.36 -30.53 -11.71
N GLU A 443 4.33 -31.60 -10.91
CA GLU A 443 3.17 -31.90 -10.06
C GLU A 443 3.04 -30.85 -8.95
N THR A 444 4.15 -30.53 -8.29
CA THR A 444 4.23 -29.46 -7.29
C THR A 444 3.92 -28.10 -7.90
N ILE A 445 4.46 -27.79 -9.09
CA ILE A 445 4.15 -26.53 -9.79
C ILE A 445 2.67 -26.40 -10.13
N CYS A 446 2.03 -27.48 -10.57
CA CYS A 446 0.60 -27.45 -10.88
C CYS A 446 -0.23 -27.07 -9.65
N GLN A 447 0.11 -27.62 -8.48
CA GLN A 447 -0.57 -27.29 -7.23
C GLN A 447 -0.29 -25.85 -6.80
N LEU A 448 0.97 -25.41 -6.89
CA LEU A 448 1.36 -24.04 -6.56
C LEU A 448 0.69 -23.01 -7.45
N LEU A 449 0.60 -23.24 -8.76
CA LEU A 449 -0.09 -22.33 -9.68
C LEU A 449 -1.57 -22.21 -9.35
N ASP A 450 -2.23 -23.32 -9.04
CA ASP A 450 -3.64 -23.33 -8.67
C ASP A 450 -3.89 -22.54 -7.38
N ILE A 451 -3.02 -22.70 -6.38
CA ILE A 451 -3.08 -21.99 -5.09
C ILE A 451 -2.77 -20.49 -5.26
N VAL A 452 -1.67 -20.16 -5.93
CA VAL A 452 -1.09 -18.81 -5.94
C VAL A 452 -1.74 -17.93 -7.00
N MET A 453 -2.11 -18.50 -8.15
CA MET A 453 -2.60 -17.74 -9.32
C MET A 453 -4.04 -18.10 -9.71
N GLY A 454 -4.57 -19.25 -9.27
CA GLY A 454 -5.85 -19.78 -9.74
C GLY A 454 -7.05 -18.90 -9.42
N SER A 455 -7.03 -18.12 -8.34
CA SER A 455 -8.10 -17.19 -8.00
C SER A 455 -8.15 -15.94 -8.88
N THR A 456 -7.00 -15.55 -9.44
CA THR A 456 -6.85 -14.27 -10.17
C THR A 456 -6.80 -14.45 -11.68
N PHE A 457 -6.15 -15.52 -12.15
CA PHE A 457 -5.94 -15.81 -13.57
C PHE A 457 -6.51 -17.18 -13.94
N ARG A 458 -7.70 -17.52 -13.43
CA ARG A 458 -8.29 -18.86 -13.57
C ARG A 458 -8.24 -19.42 -15.00
N PRO A 459 -8.68 -18.67 -16.03
CA PRO A 459 -8.66 -19.18 -17.41
C PRO A 459 -7.25 -19.50 -17.92
N GLN A 460 -6.28 -18.61 -17.65
CA GLN A 460 -4.88 -18.82 -18.05
C GLN A 460 -4.25 -19.99 -17.30
N VAL A 461 -4.50 -20.08 -15.99
CA VAL A 461 -3.99 -21.14 -15.12
C VAL A 461 -4.54 -22.48 -15.57
N ASP A 462 -5.85 -22.62 -15.78
CA ASP A 462 -6.45 -23.89 -16.20
C ASP A 462 -5.86 -24.40 -17.52
N TYR A 463 -5.69 -23.52 -18.52
CA TYR A 463 -5.06 -23.89 -19.79
C TYR A 463 -3.58 -24.29 -19.62
N PHE A 464 -2.84 -23.56 -18.79
CA PHE A 464 -1.42 -23.85 -18.57
C PHE A 464 -1.24 -25.15 -17.78
N LEU A 465 -2.10 -25.43 -16.80
CA LEU A 465 -2.13 -26.70 -16.06
C LEU A 465 -2.42 -27.88 -17.00
N ASP A 466 -3.40 -27.74 -17.89
CA ASP A 466 -3.69 -28.74 -18.91
C ASP A 466 -2.49 -28.99 -19.82
N TYR A 467 -1.85 -27.91 -20.30
CA TYR A 467 -0.65 -28.01 -21.11
C TYR A 467 0.49 -28.73 -20.37
N LEU A 468 0.81 -28.30 -19.15
CA LEU A 468 1.90 -28.87 -18.34
C LEU A 468 1.71 -30.38 -18.06
N LYS A 469 0.44 -30.83 -17.94
CA LYS A 469 0.10 -32.25 -17.74
C LYS A 469 0.18 -33.10 -19.01
N ILE A 470 0.03 -32.50 -20.19
CA ILE A 470 0.01 -33.20 -21.48
C ILE A 470 1.39 -33.25 -22.13
N GLN A 471 2.16 -32.16 -22.00
CA GLN A 471 3.51 -32.06 -22.54
C GLN A 471 4.47 -33.05 -21.86
N ASN A 472 5.47 -33.55 -22.60
CA ASN A 472 6.48 -34.50 -22.09
C ASN A 472 7.92 -33.95 -22.13
N ASP A 473 8.10 -32.72 -22.60
CA ASP A 473 9.41 -32.12 -22.86
C ASP A 473 10.04 -31.55 -21.58
N TYR A 474 9.21 -31.14 -20.63
CA TYR A 474 9.60 -30.53 -19.37
C TYR A 474 9.16 -31.40 -18.21
N LYS A 475 10.13 -31.83 -17.40
CA LYS A 475 9.90 -32.60 -16.15
C LYS A 475 9.95 -31.72 -14.90
N VAL A 476 10.53 -30.54 -15.04
CA VAL A 476 10.75 -29.56 -13.97
C VAL A 476 10.60 -28.15 -14.54
N ILE A 477 10.32 -27.19 -13.65
CA ILE A 477 10.19 -25.76 -13.96
C ILE A 477 11.27 -25.00 -13.22
N TYR A 478 11.86 -24.03 -13.90
CA TYR A 478 12.87 -23.11 -13.34
C TYR A 478 12.25 -21.74 -13.02
N MET A 479 12.95 -20.94 -12.20
CA MET A 479 12.49 -19.62 -11.75
C MET A 479 12.15 -18.68 -12.91
N ASP A 480 12.92 -18.72 -14.00
CA ASP A 480 12.68 -17.90 -15.19
C ASP A 480 11.35 -18.26 -15.89
N GLN A 481 11.05 -19.55 -15.99
CA GLN A 481 9.81 -20.08 -16.55
C GLN A 481 8.60 -19.74 -15.67
N TRP A 482 8.77 -19.89 -14.35
CA TRP A 482 7.78 -19.53 -13.34
C TRP A 482 7.43 -18.04 -13.42
N MET A 483 8.42 -17.16 -13.31
CA MET A 483 8.25 -15.70 -13.41
C MET A 483 7.77 -15.28 -14.80
N GLY A 484 8.20 -15.99 -15.85
CA GLY A 484 7.72 -15.79 -17.20
C GLY A 484 6.22 -16.01 -17.33
N PHE A 485 5.66 -17.03 -16.67
CA PHE A 485 4.21 -17.28 -16.69
C PHE A 485 3.43 -16.17 -15.97
N TYR A 486 3.94 -15.68 -14.83
CA TYR A 486 3.35 -14.51 -14.17
C TYR A 486 3.38 -13.28 -15.08
N ARG A 487 4.52 -13.03 -15.74
CA ARG A 487 4.63 -11.94 -16.70
C ARG A 487 3.64 -12.10 -17.87
N PHE A 488 3.48 -13.31 -18.38
CA PHE A 488 2.50 -13.63 -19.43
C PHE A 488 1.07 -13.29 -19.00
N CYS A 489 0.65 -13.70 -17.80
CA CYS A 489 -0.69 -13.40 -17.28
C CYS A 489 -0.99 -11.91 -17.14
N ASN A 490 0.03 -11.08 -16.94
CA ASN A 490 -0.13 -9.63 -16.78
C ASN A 490 0.00 -8.85 -18.09
N GLU A 491 0.84 -9.31 -19.02
CA GLU A 491 1.16 -8.56 -20.24
C GLU A 491 0.36 -8.98 -21.47
N ILE A 492 -0.21 -10.19 -21.47
CA ILE A 492 -0.87 -10.76 -22.64
C ILE A 492 -2.37 -10.89 -22.39
N SER A 493 -3.18 -10.35 -23.30
CA SER A 493 -4.63 -10.52 -23.21
C SER A 493 -5.01 -11.99 -23.46
N PHE A 494 -5.97 -12.50 -22.71
CA PHE A 494 -6.44 -13.88 -22.85
C PHE A 494 -7.97 -13.88 -23.00
N PRO A 495 -8.56 -14.62 -23.96
CA PRO A 495 -7.94 -15.65 -24.81
C PRO A 495 -7.38 -15.18 -26.16
N ASP A 496 -7.48 -13.88 -26.50
CA ASP A 496 -7.12 -13.35 -27.82
C ASP A 496 -5.60 -13.42 -28.12
N MET A 497 -4.75 -13.14 -27.12
CA MET A 497 -3.29 -13.23 -27.18
C MET A 497 -2.66 -12.53 -28.40
N SER A 498 -3.31 -11.49 -28.93
CA SER A 498 -2.86 -10.77 -30.12
C SER A 498 -1.59 -9.96 -29.86
N GLU A 499 -1.32 -9.63 -28.60
CA GLU A 499 -0.08 -8.96 -28.16
C GLU A 499 1.12 -9.92 -28.04
N TYR A 500 0.89 -11.24 -28.15
CA TYR A 500 1.97 -12.22 -27.96
C TYR A 500 2.95 -12.26 -29.14
N ASN A 501 4.20 -11.88 -28.85
CA ASN A 501 5.31 -11.91 -29.80
C ASN A 501 6.39 -12.92 -29.36
N PRO A 502 6.60 -14.03 -30.11
CA PRO A 502 7.65 -15.02 -29.84
C PRO A 502 9.08 -14.48 -29.91
N GLY A 503 9.29 -13.31 -30.53
CA GLY A 503 10.58 -12.62 -30.61
C GLY A 503 10.96 -11.82 -29.35
N LEU A 504 10.05 -11.69 -28.39
CA LEU A 504 10.37 -11.18 -27.05
C LEU A 504 11.01 -12.29 -26.22
N ALA A 505 11.84 -11.95 -25.23
CA ALA A 505 12.60 -12.89 -24.40
C ALA A 505 11.69 -13.68 -23.43
N TRP A 506 10.76 -14.46 -23.98
CA TRP A 506 9.92 -15.42 -23.27
C TRP A 506 10.67 -16.74 -23.10
N PRO A 507 10.50 -17.43 -21.96
CA PRO A 507 10.94 -18.80 -21.82
C PRO A 507 10.33 -19.68 -22.93
N LEU A 508 11.14 -20.61 -23.47
CA LEU A 508 10.71 -21.50 -24.56
C LEU A 508 9.45 -22.30 -24.22
N LEU A 509 9.28 -22.65 -22.94
CA LEU A 509 8.07 -23.27 -22.42
C LEU A 509 6.80 -22.48 -22.76
N LEU A 510 6.84 -21.15 -22.66
CA LEU A 510 5.70 -20.30 -22.94
C LEU A 510 5.44 -20.14 -24.44
N ASN A 511 6.50 -20.14 -25.26
CA ASN A 511 6.35 -20.18 -26.72
C ASN A 511 5.57 -21.44 -27.13
N ASN A 512 6.00 -22.61 -26.63
CA ASN A 512 5.36 -23.90 -26.90
C ASN A 512 3.92 -23.94 -26.36
N PHE A 513 3.67 -23.33 -25.20
CA PHE A 513 2.33 -23.22 -24.63
C PHE A 513 1.38 -22.40 -25.53
N VAL A 514 1.82 -21.24 -26.02
CA VAL A 514 1.00 -20.41 -26.91
C VAL A 514 0.74 -21.09 -28.25
N GLU A 515 1.74 -21.78 -28.80
CA GLU A 515 1.56 -22.61 -30.00
C GLU A 515 0.50 -23.69 -29.76
N TRP A 516 0.57 -24.40 -28.63
CA TRP A 516 -0.42 -25.42 -28.25
C TRP A 516 -1.84 -24.85 -28.10
N ILE A 517 -2.01 -23.66 -27.53
CA ILE A 517 -3.33 -23.01 -27.45
C ILE A 517 -3.86 -22.68 -28.85
N ARG A 518 -3.01 -22.10 -29.72
CA ARG A 518 -3.38 -21.76 -31.10
C ARG A 518 -3.80 -22.99 -31.90
N GLU A 519 -3.13 -24.12 -31.70
CA GLU A 519 -3.51 -25.40 -32.31
C GLU A 519 -4.84 -25.95 -31.79
N LYS A 520 -5.17 -25.71 -30.51
CA LYS A 520 -6.46 -26.11 -29.92
C LYS A 520 -7.64 -25.22 -30.35
N GLN A 521 -7.37 -23.98 -30.75
CA GLN A 521 -8.36 -22.99 -31.16
C GLN A 521 -8.58 -22.94 -32.68
N ALA A 522 -7.68 -23.54 -33.47
CA ALA A 522 -7.82 -23.78 -34.91
C ALA A 522 -8.70 -25.01 -35.18
#